data_AF-D0W903-F1
#
_entry.id   AF-D0W903-F1
#
_cell.length_a   1.000
_cell.length_b   1.000
_cell.length_c   1.000
_cell.angle_alpha   90.00
_cell.angle_beta   90.00
_cell.angle_gamma   90.00
#
_symmetry.space_group_name_H-M   'P 1'
#
loop_
_entity.id
_entity.type
_entity.pdbx_description
1 polymer ?
#
loop_
_entity_poly.entity_id
_entity_poly.type
_entity_poly.pdbx_seq_one_letter_code
_entity_poly.pdbx_strand_id
1 'polypeptide(L)'
;MSLHLSVQEQADIDQPHGIRAIHDTLCAKRGRLEAEHEMMEALAETLWTAQRYGTGLDVNFYMTRLRKLIGLGAEDQARLNPHEIA
;
A
#
# COMPACT_ATOMS: atom_id res chain seq x y z
N MET A 1 14.25 5.43 -7.42
CA MET A 1 12.94 4.96 -7.92
C MET A 1 11.91 6.02 -7.59
N SER A 2 10.99 6.32 -8.50
CA SER A 2 9.84 7.19 -8.21
C SER A 2 8.76 6.35 -7.51
N LEU A 3 8.14 6.86 -6.44
CA LEU A 3 7.08 6.15 -5.73
C LEU A 3 5.90 5.80 -6.64
N HIS A 4 5.66 6.62 -7.67
CA HIS A 4 4.65 6.35 -8.69
C HIS A 4 4.93 5.04 -9.45
N LEU A 5 6.18 4.80 -9.84
CA LEU A 5 6.57 3.55 -10.49
C LEU A 5 6.47 2.37 -9.51
N SER A 6 6.84 2.57 -8.24
CA SER A 6 6.70 1.54 -7.22
C SER A 6 5.26 1.08 -7.03
N VAL A 7 4.29 2.00 -6.98
CA VAL A 7 2.85 1.63 -6.87
C VAL A 7 2.39 0.82 -8.08
N GLN A 8 2.84 1.21 -9.29
CA GLN A 8 2.51 0.48 -10.51
C GLN A 8 3.09 -0.94 -10.50
N GLU A 9 4.38 -1.08 -10.18
CA GLU A 9 5.03 -2.38 -10.08
C GLU A 9 4.34 -3.27 -9.04
N GLN A 10 4.02 -2.71 -7.86
CA GLN A 10 3.31 -3.40 -6.79
C GLN A 10 1.94 -3.91 -7.23
N ALA A 11 1.14 -3.09 -7.93
CA ALA A 11 -0.12 -3.49 -8.52
C ALA A 11 0.08 -4.56 -9.61
N ASP A 12 1.09 -4.39 -10.47
CA ASP A 12 1.40 -5.27 -11.58
C ASP A 12 1.86 -6.67 -11.15
N ILE A 13 2.47 -6.81 -9.98
CA ILE A 13 2.86 -8.12 -9.41
C ILE A 13 1.97 -8.56 -8.23
N ASP A 14 0.94 -7.78 -7.89
CA ASP A 14 0.09 -7.97 -6.71
C ASP A 14 0.88 -8.19 -5.42
N GLN A 15 1.86 -7.31 -5.16
CA GLN A 15 2.62 -7.31 -3.91
C GLN A 15 2.60 -5.93 -3.26
N PRO A 16 2.08 -5.79 -2.03
CA PRO A 16 1.52 -6.86 -1.18
C PRO A 16 0.20 -7.44 -1.73
N HIS A 17 -0.04 -8.74 -1.52
CA HIS A 17 -1.25 -9.41 -2.01
C HIS A 17 -2.55 -8.67 -1.68
N GLY A 18 -3.37 -8.46 -2.72
CA GLY A 18 -4.62 -7.72 -2.68
C GLY A 18 -4.49 -6.25 -3.11
N ILE A 19 -3.27 -5.73 -3.26
CA ILE A 19 -3.05 -4.35 -3.73
C ILE A 19 -3.59 -4.11 -5.13
N ARG A 20 -3.54 -5.12 -6.04
CA ARG A 20 -4.08 -4.98 -7.40
C ARG A 20 -5.59 -4.72 -7.37
N ALA A 21 -6.32 -5.47 -6.55
CA ALA A 21 -7.76 -5.29 -6.44
C ALA A 21 -8.15 -3.90 -5.91
N ILE A 22 -7.35 -3.36 -4.98
CA ILE A 22 -7.52 -1.99 -4.46
C ILE A 22 -7.24 -0.97 -5.57
N HIS A 23 -6.11 -1.12 -6.27
CA HIS A 23 -5.72 -0.28 -7.39
C HIS A 23 -6.80 -0.23 -8.47
N ASP A 24 -7.29 -1.39 -8.91
CA ASP A 24 -8.31 -1.48 -9.96
C ASP A 24 -9.63 -0.84 -9.51
N THR A 25 -10.00 -1.01 -8.24
CA THR A 25 -11.19 -0.38 -7.66
C THR A 25 -11.06 1.14 -7.62
N LEU A 26 -9.89 1.66 -7.23
CA LEU A 26 -9.64 3.11 -7.21
C LEU A 26 -9.60 3.68 -8.63
N CYS A 27 -8.94 3.00 -9.56
CA CYS A 27 -8.90 3.39 -10.97
C CYS A 27 -10.31 3.47 -11.56
N ALA A 28 -11.18 2.50 -11.26
CA ALA A 28 -12.57 2.51 -11.72
C ALA A 28 -13.40 3.67 -11.12
N LYS A 29 -13.08 4.11 -9.90
CA LYS A 29 -13.82 5.17 -9.19
C LYS A 29 -13.34 6.59 -9.52
N ARG A 30 -12.03 6.78 -9.69
CA ARG A 30 -11.36 8.11 -9.74
C ARG A 30 -10.51 8.32 -10.98
N GLY A 31 -10.23 7.26 -11.75
CA GLY A 31 -9.25 7.28 -12.83
C GLY A 31 -7.83 6.95 -12.34
N ARG A 32 -6.99 6.51 -13.29
CA ARG A 32 -5.68 5.92 -12.98
C ARG A 32 -4.72 6.85 -12.24
N LEU A 33 -4.54 8.08 -12.73
CA LEU A 33 -3.57 9.01 -12.16
C LEU A 33 -3.92 9.40 -10.72
N GLU A 34 -5.20 9.67 -10.44
CA GLU A 34 -5.66 10.02 -9.09
C GLU A 34 -5.51 8.83 -8.14
N ALA A 35 -5.89 7.62 -8.58
CA ALA A 35 -5.71 6.39 -7.82
C ALA A 35 -4.23 6.15 -7.46
N GLU A 36 -3.32 6.24 -8.44
CA GLU A 36 -1.89 6.04 -8.24
C GLU A 36 -1.29 7.09 -7.27
N HIS A 37 -1.76 8.35 -7.32
CA HIS A 37 -1.34 9.38 -6.37
C HIS A 37 -1.80 9.10 -4.93
N GLU A 38 -3.05 8.70 -4.71
CA GLU A 38 -3.53 8.39 -3.36
C GLU A 38 -2.84 7.16 -2.76
N MET A 39 -2.58 6.14 -3.59
CA MET A 39 -1.81 4.97 -3.19
C MET A 39 -0.35 5.33 -2.87
N MET A 40 0.22 6.29 -3.61
CA MET A 40 1.56 6.82 -3.36
C MET A 40 1.63 7.56 -2.01
N GLU A 41 0.60 8.32 -1.63
CA GLU A 41 0.56 8.97 -0.31
C GLU A 41 0.58 7.93 0.83
N ALA A 42 -0.17 6.84 0.68
CA ALA A 42 -0.13 5.73 1.65
C ALA A 42 1.26 5.07 1.73
N LEU A 43 1.95 4.91 0.59
CA LEU A 43 3.30 4.36 0.55
C LEU A 43 4.32 5.31 1.18
N ALA A 44 4.25 6.60 0.86
CA ALA A 44 5.14 7.63 1.39
C ALA A 44 5.05 7.71 2.91
N GLU A 45 3.84 7.66 3.48
CA GLU A 45 3.66 7.71 4.92
C GLU A 45 4.11 6.41 5.62
N THR A 46 3.94 5.25 4.97
CA THR A 46 4.49 3.98 5.47
C THR A 46 6.02 4.06 5.56
N LEU A 47 6.69 4.57 4.52
CA LEU A 47 8.13 4.77 4.49
C LEU A 47 8.58 5.78 5.55
N TRP A 48 7.88 6.90 5.68
CA TRP A 48 8.18 7.92 6.69
C TRP A 48 8.04 7.36 8.11
N THR A 49 7.02 6.55 8.37
CA THR A 49 6.80 5.90 9.67
C THR A 49 7.94 4.94 10.00
N ALA A 50 8.31 4.07 9.05
CA ALA A 50 9.44 3.15 9.19
C ALA A 50 10.73 3.91 9.53
N GLN A 51 11.02 4.99 8.79
CA GLN A 51 12.20 5.85 9.03
C GLN A 51 12.15 6.55 10.39
N ARG A 52 11.01 7.14 10.75
CA ARG A 52 10.84 7.89 12.00
C ARG A 52 11.04 7.02 13.23
N TYR A 53 10.53 5.80 13.20
CA TYR A 53 10.58 4.89 14.35
C TYR A 53 11.73 3.89 14.29
N GLY A 54 12.56 3.92 13.23
CA GLY A 54 13.66 2.96 13.04
C GLY A 54 13.16 1.51 12.93
N THR A 55 11.95 1.33 12.40
CA THR A 55 11.33 0.01 12.21
C THR A 55 11.41 -0.40 10.74
N GLY A 56 11.22 -1.68 10.44
CA GLY A 56 11.08 -2.11 9.06
C GLY A 56 9.75 -1.66 8.45
N LEU A 57 9.58 -1.88 7.15
CA LEU A 57 8.30 -1.63 6.48
C LEU A 57 7.19 -2.45 7.12
N ASP A 58 6.13 -1.77 7.55
CA ASP A 58 4.92 -2.37 8.09
C ASP A 58 3.86 -2.53 6.98
N VAL A 59 3.69 -3.76 6.52
CA VAL A 59 2.75 -4.11 5.45
C VAL A 59 1.31 -4.02 5.95
N ASN A 60 1.05 -4.27 7.23
CA ASN A 60 -0.28 -4.15 7.81
C ASN A 60 -0.72 -2.70 7.85
N PHE A 61 0.18 -1.79 8.24
CA PHE A 61 -0.07 -0.35 8.19
C PHE A 61 -0.37 0.09 6.76
N TYR A 62 0.50 -0.28 5.81
CA TYR A 62 0.34 0.09 4.41
C TYR A 62 -0.99 -0.42 3.82
N MET A 63 -1.29 -1.70 3.98
CA MET A 63 -2.51 -2.29 3.44
C MET A 63 -3.78 -1.78 4.12
N THR A 64 -3.73 -1.48 5.42
CA THR A 64 -4.85 -0.83 6.11
C THR A 64 -5.14 0.56 5.52
N ARG A 65 -4.11 1.35 5.23
CA ARG A 65 -4.26 2.66 4.58
C ARG A 65 -4.89 2.55 3.21
N LEU A 66 -4.40 1.63 2.39
CA LEU A 66 -4.93 1.37 1.05
C LEU A 66 -6.39 0.90 1.09
N ARG A 67 -6.73 -0.03 1.98
CA ARG A 67 -8.10 -0.54 2.15
C ARG A 67 -9.08 0.55 2.56
N LYS A 68 -8.65 1.51 3.39
CA LYS A 68 -9.48 2.67 3.75
C LYS A 68 -9.86 3.54 2.55
N LEU A 69 -9.00 3.65 1.53
CA LEU A 69 -9.30 4.42 0.31
C LEU A 69 -10.53 3.87 -0.44
N ILE A 70 -10.78 2.56 -0.33
CA ILE A 70 -11.95 1.90 -0.94
C ILE A 70 -13.09 1.63 0.05
N GLY A 71 -13.03 2.18 1.27
CA GLY A 71 -14.07 2.06 2.29
C GLY A 71 -14.00 0.78 3.13
N LEU A 72 -12.87 0.07 3.12
CA LEU A 72 -12.63 -1.10 3.95
C LEU A 72 -11.82 -0.75 5.21
N GLY A 73 -11.97 -1.56 6.26
CA GLY A 73 -11.14 -1.48 7.48
C GLY A 73 -9.79 -2.18 7.34
N ALA A 74 -9.09 -2.30 8.47
CA ALA A 74 -7.95 -3.22 8.59
C ALA A 74 -8.37 -4.66 8.27
N GLU A 75 -7.40 -5.51 7.96
CA GLU A 75 -7.68 -6.93 7.77
C GLU A 75 -7.82 -7.65 9.11
N ASP A 76 -8.63 -8.71 9.12
CA ASP A 76 -8.85 -9.52 10.32
C ASP A 76 -7.60 -10.30 10.73
N GLN A 77 -6.74 -10.65 9.76
CA GLN A 77 -5.50 -11.36 10.00
C GLN A 77 -4.30 -10.48 9.64
N ALA A 78 -3.39 -10.31 10.59
CA ALA A 78 -2.15 -9.58 10.36
C ALA A 78 -1.24 -10.36 9.40
N ARG A 79 -0.71 -9.66 8.40
CA ARG A 79 0.36 -10.15 7.53
C ARG A 79 1.68 -10.19 8.28
N LEU A 80 2.56 -11.11 7.90
CA LEU A 80 3.95 -11.11 8.33
C LEU A 80 4.69 -9.95 7.67
N ASN A 81 5.40 -9.14 8.46
CA ASN A 81 6.23 -8.10 7.90
C ASN A 81 7.57 -8.67 7.42
N PRO A 82 8.15 -8.12 6.34
CA PRO A 82 9.44 -8.59 5.81
C PRO A 82 10.58 -8.58 6.84
N HIS A 83 10.53 -7.68 7.83
CA HIS A 83 11.53 -7.55 8.88
C HIS A 83 11.33 -8.51 10.07
N GLU A 84 10.22 -9.26 10.09
CA GLU A 84 9.92 -10.27 11.10
C GLU A 84 10.29 -11.68 10.63
N ILE A 85 10.63 -11.84 9.34
CA ILE A 85 11.10 -13.10 8.76
C ILE A 85 12.62 -13.15 8.98
N ALA A 86 13.02 -13.81 10.08
CA ALA A 86 14.40 -14.14 10.41
C ALA A 86 14.71 -15.62 10.15
#